data_AF-A0ABD5VXA0-F1
#
_entry.id   AF-A0ABD5VXA0-F1
#
_cell.length_a   1.000
_cell.length_b   1.000
_cell.length_c   1.000
_cell.angle_alpha   90.00
_cell.angle_beta   90.00
_cell.angle_gamma   90.00
#
_symmetry.space_group_name_H-M   'P 1'
#
loop_
_entity.id
_entity.type
_entity.pdbx_description
1 polymer ?
#
loop_
_entity_poly.entity_id
_entity_poly.type
_entity_poly.pdbx_seq_one_letter_code
_entity_poly.pdbx_strand_id
1 'polypeptide(L)'
;MSDTGSEFESNRVMEQYGIVAEDSFRLLRLNIVLIGIYVSGIAILLRTAEPTVQSRLLESPYTIFGLFSWLLSTFSAYFTYEPSRKASLAHLYDDPTTILERFNSGVQSFKLRLSVGLTLISGALLGIGVWDAYIPTQFSLDVVWAGFSIILMTLVGILIITRVSVRAYDFVSSILGRLRYW
;
A
#
# COMPACT_ATOMS: atom_id res chain seq x y z
N MET A 1 15.09 38.96 16.67
CA MET A 1 15.42 37.71 17.40
C MET A 1 14.30 36.67 17.28
N SER A 2 13.69 36.52 16.10
CA SER A 2 12.54 35.62 15.86
C SER A 2 12.79 34.58 14.75
N ASP A 3 13.84 34.73 13.93
CA ASP A 3 14.07 33.88 12.74
C ASP A 3 14.70 32.53 13.06
N THR A 4 15.46 32.41 14.14
CA THR A 4 16.09 31.13 14.52
C THR A 4 15.08 30.09 14.99
N GLY A 5 13.90 30.49 15.45
CA GLY A 5 12.83 29.57 15.86
C GLY A 5 12.10 28.95 14.67
N SER A 6 11.79 29.75 13.65
CA SER A 6 11.09 29.30 12.44
C SER A 6 11.97 28.43 11.53
N GLU A 7 13.26 28.75 11.39
CA GLU A 7 14.21 27.90 10.66
C GLU A 7 14.44 26.55 11.36
N PHE A 8 14.49 26.52 12.69
CA PHE A 8 14.67 25.28 13.45
C PHE A 8 13.44 24.36 13.36
N GLU A 9 12.24 24.95 13.39
CA GLU A 9 10.99 24.22 13.21
C GLU A 9 10.84 23.70 11.77
N SER A 10 11.16 24.51 10.77
CA SER A 10 11.18 24.11 9.35
C SER A 10 12.14 22.96 9.08
N ASN A 11 13.36 23.01 9.63
CA ASN A 11 14.36 21.95 9.49
C ASN A 11 13.91 20.64 10.16
N ARG A 12 13.30 20.70 11.34
CA ARG A 12 12.73 19.51 12.01
C ARG A 12 11.60 18.87 11.21
N VAL A 13 10.73 19.69 10.62
CA VAL A 13 9.62 19.24 9.79
C VAL A 13 10.17 18.55 8.53
N MET A 14 11.14 19.15 7.85
CA MET A 14 11.85 18.53 6.72
C MET A 14 12.50 17.19 7.10
N GLU A 15 13.17 17.10 8.25
CA GLU A 15 13.82 15.88 8.72
C GLU A 15 12.80 14.76 9.01
N GLN A 16 11.68 15.08 9.67
CA GLN A 16 10.59 14.11 9.92
C GLN A 16 10.00 13.57 8.61
N TYR A 17 9.77 14.43 7.63
CA TYR A 17 9.26 14.01 6.33
C TYR A 17 10.28 13.22 5.51
N GLY A 18 11.56 13.55 5.62
CA GLY A 18 12.67 12.79 5.03
C GLY A 18 12.73 11.35 5.55
N ILE A 19 12.62 11.16 6.86
CA ILE A 19 12.61 9.82 7.49
C ILE A 19 11.43 8.98 6.99
N VAL A 20 10.22 9.57 6.96
CA VAL A 20 9.01 8.86 6.47
C VAL A 20 9.13 8.49 4.99
N ALA A 21 9.73 9.37 4.18
CA ALA A 21 9.96 9.07 2.78
C ALA A 21 10.99 7.94 2.61
N GLU A 22 12.09 7.95 3.36
CA GLU A 22 13.11 6.90 3.31
C GLU A 22 12.57 5.53 3.75
N ASP A 23 11.82 5.48 4.86
CA ASP A 23 11.13 4.26 5.29
C ASP A 23 10.11 3.78 4.25
N SER A 24 9.46 4.71 3.55
CA SER A 24 8.57 4.41 2.43
C SER A 24 9.28 3.73 1.27
N PHE A 25 10.48 4.18 0.91
CA PHE A 25 11.29 3.53 -0.13
C PHE A 25 11.79 2.15 0.31
N ARG A 26 12.24 2.00 1.56
CA ARG A 26 12.71 0.71 2.10
C ARG A 26 11.60 -0.34 2.09
N LEU A 27 10.40 0.02 2.57
CA LEU A 27 9.25 -0.87 2.59
C LEU A 27 8.72 -1.17 1.19
N LEU A 28 8.73 -0.21 0.27
CA LEU A 28 8.41 -0.47 -1.14
C LEU A 28 9.39 -1.48 -1.76
N ARG A 29 10.69 -1.33 -1.51
CA ARG A 29 11.71 -2.24 -2.03
C ARG A 29 11.54 -3.65 -1.47
N LEU A 30 11.30 -3.77 -0.17
CA LEU A 30 10.98 -5.06 0.47
C LEU A 30 9.75 -5.70 -0.17
N ASN A 31 8.72 -4.89 -0.42
CA ASN A 31 7.48 -5.35 -1.03
C ASN A 31 7.73 -5.91 -2.45
N ILE A 32 8.48 -5.20 -3.29
CA ILE A 32 8.86 -5.66 -4.63
C ILE A 32 9.65 -6.98 -4.57
N VAL A 33 10.58 -7.12 -3.61
CA VAL A 33 11.36 -8.36 -3.44
C VAL A 33 10.46 -9.53 -3.05
N LEU A 34 9.57 -9.34 -2.07
CA LEU A 34 8.61 -10.37 -1.64
C LEU A 34 7.71 -10.83 -2.79
N ILE A 35 7.19 -9.87 -3.57
CA ILE A 35 6.42 -10.14 -4.78
C ILE A 35 7.23 -10.97 -5.78
N GLY A 36 8.48 -10.57 -6.04
CA GLY A 36 9.37 -11.29 -6.95
C GLY A 36 9.59 -12.75 -6.53
N ILE A 37 9.77 -13.00 -5.23
CA ILE A 37 9.90 -14.35 -4.67
C ILE A 37 8.62 -15.15 -4.91
N TYR A 38 7.44 -14.59 -4.63
CA TYR A 38 6.16 -15.30 -4.78
C TYR A 38 5.85 -15.64 -6.25
N VAL A 39 6.00 -14.67 -7.15
CA VAL A 39 5.77 -14.88 -8.59
C VAL A 39 6.74 -15.92 -9.14
N SER A 40 8.02 -15.86 -8.74
CA SER A 40 9.02 -16.84 -9.15
C SER A 40 8.70 -18.24 -8.64
N GLY A 41 8.27 -18.36 -7.37
CA GLY A 41 7.87 -19.63 -6.78
C GLY A 41 6.69 -20.28 -7.51
N ILE A 42 5.65 -19.49 -7.80
CA ILE A 42 4.49 -19.98 -8.57
C ILE A 42 4.89 -20.34 -9.99
N ALA A 43 5.71 -19.53 -10.66
CA ALA A 43 6.16 -19.81 -12.01
C ALA A 43 6.98 -21.10 -12.10
N ILE A 44 7.86 -21.35 -11.11
CA ILE A 44 8.59 -22.61 -10.99
C ILE A 44 7.61 -23.77 -10.80
N LEU A 45 6.67 -23.64 -9.87
CA LEU A 45 5.69 -24.68 -9.58
C LEU A 45 4.83 -25.02 -10.80
N LEU A 46 4.35 -24.01 -11.53
CA LEU A 46 3.60 -24.20 -12.78
C LEU A 46 4.44 -24.89 -13.87
N ARG A 47 5.77 -24.72 -13.86
CA ARG A 47 6.65 -25.36 -14.83
C ARG A 47 6.99 -26.82 -14.47
N THR A 48 7.04 -27.15 -13.18
CA THR A 48 7.53 -28.46 -12.70
C THR A 48 6.42 -29.39 -12.23
N ALA A 49 5.25 -28.89 -11.85
CA ALA A 49 4.17 -29.71 -11.31
C ALA A 49 3.44 -30.49 -12.41
N GLU A 50 2.79 -31.59 -12.03
CA GLU A 50 1.91 -32.34 -12.93
C GLU A 50 0.73 -31.49 -13.40
N PRO A 51 0.18 -31.71 -14.61
CA PRO A 51 -0.91 -30.91 -15.16
C PRO A 51 -2.15 -30.81 -14.25
N THR A 52 -2.43 -31.88 -13.49
CA THR A 52 -3.52 -31.95 -12.50
C THR A 52 -3.31 -31.02 -11.31
N VAL A 53 -2.07 -30.85 -10.85
CA VAL A 53 -1.73 -29.91 -9.77
C VAL A 53 -1.74 -28.49 -10.32
N GLN A 54 -1.29 -28.27 -11.55
CA GLN A 54 -1.35 -26.96 -12.20
C GLN A 54 -2.79 -26.45 -12.34
N SER A 55 -3.72 -27.29 -12.81
CA SER A 55 -5.13 -26.89 -12.96
C SER A 55 -5.74 -26.55 -11.61
N ARG A 56 -5.52 -27.39 -10.59
CA ARG A 56 -6.01 -27.13 -9.22
C ARG A 56 -5.43 -25.88 -8.60
N LEU A 57 -4.14 -25.61 -8.82
CA LEU A 57 -3.50 -24.40 -8.33
C LEU A 57 -4.14 -23.14 -8.92
N LEU A 58 -4.42 -23.15 -10.23
CA LEU A 58 -5.04 -22.02 -10.94
C LEU A 58 -6.52 -21.85 -10.57
N GLU A 59 -7.21 -22.94 -10.26
CA GLU A 59 -8.61 -22.94 -9.83
C GLU A 59 -8.78 -22.67 -8.33
N SER A 60 -7.70 -22.80 -7.55
CA SER A 60 -7.77 -22.62 -6.10
C SER A 60 -8.15 -21.17 -5.76
N PRO A 61 -9.22 -20.96 -4.97
CA PRO A 61 -9.66 -19.63 -4.60
C PRO A 61 -8.57 -18.86 -3.84
N TYR A 62 -7.74 -19.57 -3.07
CA TYR A 62 -6.62 -18.96 -2.33
C TYR A 62 -5.55 -18.41 -3.28
N THR A 63 -5.23 -19.12 -4.37
CA THR A 63 -4.31 -18.60 -5.39
C THR A 63 -4.86 -17.34 -6.04
N ILE A 64 -6.14 -17.37 -6.42
CA ILE A 64 -6.82 -16.23 -7.04
C ILE A 64 -6.84 -15.02 -6.08
N PHE A 65 -7.20 -15.22 -4.81
CA PHE A 65 -7.20 -14.16 -3.81
C PHE A 65 -5.80 -13.65 -3.48
N GLY A 66 -4.80 -14.54 -3.50
CA GLY A 66 -3.41 -14.16 -3.37
C GLY A 66 -2.97 -13.21 -4.48
N LEU A 67 -3.34 -13.50 -5.74
CA LEU A 67 -3.07 -12.63 -6.88
C LEU A 67 -3.79 -11.27 -6.80
N PHE A 68 -5.07 -11.26 -6.39
CA PHE A 68 -5.80 -9.99 -6.20
C PHE A 68 -5.20 -9.14 -5.07
N SER A 69 -4.86 -9.75 -3.94
CA SER A 69 -4.22 -9.07 -2.81
C SER A 69 -2.87 -8.49 -3.21
N TRP A 70 -2.13 -9.21 -4.07
CA TRP A 70 -0.88 -8.73 -4.66
C TRP A 70 -1.09 -7.49 -5.54
N LEU A 71 -2.05 -7.51 -6.46
CA LEU A 71 -2.37 -6.34 -7.30
C LEU A 71 -2.75 -5.14 -6.44
N LEU A 72 -3.61 -5.34 -5.43
CA LEU A 72 -4.03 -4.28 -4.54
C LEU A 72 -2.87 -3.72 -3.70
N SER A 73 -1.95 -4.59 -3.25
CA SER A 73 -0.72 -4.17 -2.60
C SER A 73 0.11 -3.26 -3.49
N THR A 74 0.27 -3.64 -4.76
CA THR A 74 1.06 -2.88 -5.75
C THR A 74 0.46 -1.50 -5.98
N PHE A 75 -0.86 -1.41 -6.14
CA PHE A 75 -1.55 -0.12 -6.25
C PHE A 75 -1.35 0.74 -5.00
N SER A 76 -1.51 0.15 -3.80
CA SER A 76 -1.29 0.87 -2.54
C SER A 76 0.15 1.39 -2.40
N ALA A 77 1.12 0.58 -2.81
CA ALA A 77 2.54 0.96 -2.83
C ALA A 77 2.80 2.12 -3.79
N TYR A 78 2.25 2.05 -5.01
CA TYR A 78 2.39 3.10 -6.02
C TYR A 78 1.81 4.44 -5.55
N PHE A 79 0.60 4.42 -4.98
CA PHE A 79 -0.03 5.63 -4.43
C PHE A 79 0.70 6.23 -3.22
N THR A 80 1.62 5.49 -2.62
CA THR A 80 2.47 5.94 -1.51
C THR A 80 3.84 6.41 -2.00
N TYR A 81 4.37 5.78 -3.04
CA TYR A 81 5.64 6.13 -3.66
C TYR A 81 5.65 7.52 -4.27
N GLU A 82 4.64 7.87 -5.08
CA GLU A 82 4.64 9.15 -5.79
C GLU A 82 4.67 10.37 -4.83
N PRO A 83 3.85 10.41 -3.76
CA PRO A 83 3.93 11.48 -2.76
C PRO A 83 5.26 11.49 -1.99
N SER A 84 5.78 10.31 -1.62
CA SER A 84 7.03 10.20 -0.86
C SER A 84 8.24 10.65 -1.68
N ARG A 85 8.22 10.37 -2.99
CA ARG A 85 9.20 10.91 -3.94
C ARG A 85 9.14 12.43 -4.01
N LYS A 86 7.94 13.02 -4.09
CA LYS A 86 7.78 14.49 -4.11
C LYS A 86 8.28 15.12 -2.81
N ALA A 87 8.00 14.50 -1.66
CA ALA A 87 8.49 14.97 -0.35
C ALA A 87 10.01 14.89 -0.22
N SER A 88 10.63 13.77 -0.62
CA SER A 88 12.10 13.62 -0.58
C SER A 88 12.85 14.60 -1.51
N LEU A 89 12.21 15.04 -2.59
CA LEU A 89 12.75 16.03 -3.53
C LEU A 89 12.29 17.47 -3.22
N ALA A 90 11.60 17.72 -2.10
CA ALA A 90 11.02 19.02 -1.79
C ALA A 90 12.05 20.16 -1.79
N HIS A 91 13.30 19.89 -1.41
CA HIS A 91 14.42 20.84 -1.42
C HIS A 91 14.84 21.34 -2.81
N LEU A 92 14.39 20.68 -3.89
CA LEU A 92 14.66 21.07 -5.28
C LEU A 92 13.55 21.94 -5.88
N TYR A 93 12.49 22.24 -5.12
CA TYR A 93 11.37 23.05 -5.56
C TYR A 93 11.43 24.45 -4.95
N ASP A 94 10.91 25.44 -5.68
CA ASP A 94 10.90 26.85 -5.27
C ASP A 94 10.10 27.10 -3.98
N ASP A 95 9.16 26.22 -3.65
CA ASP A 95 8.38 26.26 -2.40
C ASP A 95 8.28 24.85 -1.76
N PRO A 96 9.29 24.47 -0.95
CA PRO A 96 9.35 23.17 -0.29
C PRO A 96 8.21 22.97 0.72
N THR A 97 7.82 24.06 1.39
CA THR A 97 6.83 24.06 2.46
C THR A 97 5.45 23.67 1.97
N THR A 98 5.02 24.17 0.81
CA THR A 98 3.74 23.80 0.18
C THR A 98 3.69 22.32 -0.23
N ILE A 99 4.83 21.72 -0.56
CA ILE A 99 4.92 20.28 -0.91
C ILE A 99 4.83 19.42 0.35
N LEU A 100 5.49 19.84 1.43
CA LEU A 100 5.51 19.14 2.72
C LEU A 100 4.17 19.24 3.45
N GLU A 101 3.49 20.38 3.40
CA GLU A 101 2.13 20.55 3.95
C GLU A 101 1.11 19.61 3.29
N ARG A 102 1.24 19.38 1.97
CA ARG A 102 0.38 18.42 1.25
C ARG A 102 0.78 16.96 1.49
N PHE A 103 1.96 16.72 2.04
CA PHE A 103 2.43 15.38 2.40
C PHE A 103 1.95 15.02 3.81
N ASN A 104 0.76 14.42 3.90
CA ASN A 104 0.27 13.88 5.17
C ASN A 104 1.01 12.57 5.52
N SER A 105 2.06 12.68 6.32
CA SER A 105 2.94 11.56 6.73
C SER A 105 2.17 10.40 7.37
N GLY A 106 1.11 10.66 8.14
CA GLY A 106 0.27 9.63 8.75
C GLY A 106 -0.48 8.79 7.72
N VAL A 107 -1.08 9.43 6.72
CA VAL A 107 -1.81 8.75 5.65
C VAL A 107 -0.86 7.92 4.77
N GLN A 108 0.31 8.45 4.46
CA GLN A 108 1.30 7.73 3.65
C GLN A 108 1.87 6.52 4.39
N SER A 109 2.21 6.70 5.66
CA SER A 109 2.64 5.59 6.53
C SER A 109 1.57 4.49 6.65
N PHE A 110 0.29 4.87 6.74
CA PHE A 110 -0.81 3.90 6.76
C PHE A 110 -0.94 3.12 5.43
N LYS A 111 -0.94 3.81 4.29
CA LYS A 111 -1.01 3.16 2.96
C LYS A 111 0.17 2.23 2.70
N LEU A 112 1.35 2.61 3.17
CA LEU A 112 2.56 1.80 3.11
C LEU A 112 2.42 0.52 3.94
N ARG A 113 1.99 0.64 5.19
CA ARG A 113 1.74 -0.52 6.09
C ARG A 113 0.66 -1.42 5.52
N LEU A 114 -0.40 -0.84 4.94
CA LEU A 114 -1.45 -1.57 4.26
C LEU A 114 -0.90 -2.34 3.05
N SER A 115 -0.03 -1.70 2.24
CA SER A 115 0.62 -2.35 1.10
C SER A 115 1.45 -3.55 1.55
N VAL A 116 2.28 -3.40 2.57
CA VAL A 116 3.07 -4.51 3.13
C VAL A 116 2.16 -5.61 3.69
N GLY A 117 1.11 -5.24 4.43
CA GLY A 117 0.14 -6.19 4.97
C GLY A 117 -0.56 -7.00 3.87
N LEU A 118 -0.99 -6.34 2.80
CA LEU A 118 -1.59 -6.99 1.62
C LEU A 118 -0.62 -7.93 0.91
N THR A 119 0.68 -7.63 0.89
CA THR A 119 1.70 -8.53 0.34
C THR A 119 1.92 -9.76 1.21
N LEU A 120 1.93 -9.61 2.53
CA LEU A 120 2.03 -10.75 3.44
C LEU A 120 0.79 -11.65 3.34
N ILE A 121 -0.40 -11.05 3.29
CA ILE A 121 -1.66 -11.76 3.05
C ILE A 121 -1.61 -12.48 1.70
N SER A 122 -1.13 -11.82 0.65
CA SER A 122 -0.94 -12.42 -0.66
C SER A 122 -0.03 -13.64 -0.58
N GLY A 123 1.16 -13.51 0.02
CA GLY A 123 2.09 -14.63 0.18
C GLY A 123 1.50 -15.81 0.94
N ALA A 124 0.78 -15.55 2.03
CA ALA A 124 0.10 -16.59 2.80
C ALA A 124 -0.98 -17.30 1.97
N LEU A 125 -1.83 -16.54 1.27
CA LEU A 125 -2.88 -17.08 0.41
C LEU A 125 -2.31 -17.90 -0.75
N LEU A 126 -1.23 -17.44 -1.37
CA LEU A 126 -0.54 -18.19 -2.42
C LEU A 126 0.04 -19.50 -1.85
N GLY A 127 0.64 -19.47 -0.65
CA GLY A 127 1.11 -20.68 0.02
C GLY A 127 -0.01 -21.68 0.34
N ILE A 128 -1.16 -21.18 0.79
CA ILE A 128 -2.37 -22.00 1.02
C ILE A 128 -2.91 -22.55 -0.30
N GLY A 129 -2.89 -21.77 -1.38
CA GLY A 129 -3.32 -22.22 -2.71
C GLY A 129 -2.43 -23.34 -3.25
N VAL A 130 -1.11 -23.25 -3.02
CA VAL A 130 -0.18 -24.35 -3.30
C VAL A 130 -0.52 -25.58 -2.47
N TRP A 131 -0.75 -25.42 -1.16
CA TRP A 131 -1.13 -26.53 -0.30
C TRP A 131 -2.43 -27.21 -0.75
N ASP A 132 -3.45 -26.42 -1.07
CA ASP A 132 -4.77 -26.87 -1.54
C ASP A 132 -4.68 -27.61 -2.88
N ALA A 133 -3.75 -27.21 -3.76
CA ALA A 133 -3.51 -27.91 -5.02
C ALA A 133 -3.01 -29.36 -4.82
N TYR A 134 -2.19 -29.58 -3.79
CA TYR A 134 -1.66 -30.91 -3.43
C TYR A 134 -2.60 -31.71 -2.53
N ILE A 135 -3.29 -31.04 -1.60
CA ILE A 135 -4.20 -31.64 -0.61
C ILE A 135 -5.51 -30.84 -0.63
N PRO A 136 -6.46 -31.20 -1.52
CA PRO A 136 -7.68 -30.43 -1.72
C PRO A 136 -8.51 -30.39 -0.45
N THR A 137 -8.69 -29.19 0.09
CA THR A 137 -9.55 -28.96 1.25
C THR A 137 -11.00 -28.79 0.81
N GLN A 138 -11.95 -29.45 1.50
CA GLN A 138 -13.36 -29.46 1.12
C GLN A 138 -14.13 -28.16 1.50
N PHE A 139 -13.45 -27.03 1.66
CA PHE A 139 -14.15 -25.78 1.95
C PHE A 139 -14.93 -25.35 0.70
N SER A 140 -16.23 -25.04 0.87
CA SER A 140 -17.05 -24.58 -0.25
C SER A 140 -16.55 -23.22 -0.75
N LEU A 141 -16.46 -23.09 -2.07
CA LEU A 141 -16.00 -21.86 -2.74
C LEU A 141 -16.76 -20.62 -2.21
N ASP A 142 -18.06 -20.76 -1.99
CA ASP A 142 -18.96 -19.68 -1.55
C ASP A 142 -18.55 -19.05 -0.22
N VAL A 143 -18.07 -19.86 0.73
CA VAL A 143 -17.64 -19.37 2.06
C VAL A 143 -16.34 -18.59 1.95
N VAL A 144 -15.42 -19.05 1.10
CA VAL A 144 -14.14 -18.36 0.87
C VAL A 144 -14.36 -17.05 0.12
N TRP A 145 -15.24 -17.03 -0.89
CA TRP A 145 -15.63 -15.81 -1.62
C TRP A 145 -16.35 -14.79 -0.75
N ALA A 146 -17.25 -15.23 0.14
CA ALA A 146 -17.93 -14.33 1.08
C ALA A 146 -16.94 -13.66 2.05
N GLY A 147 -16.04 -14.44 2.65
CA GLY A 147 -15.01 -13.93 3.56
C GLY A 147 -14.06 -12.94 2.87
N PHE A 148 -13.60 -13.29 1.66
CA PHE A 148 -12.73 -12.40 0.88
C PHE A 148 -13.43 -11.11 0.47
N SER A 149 -14.70 -11.18 0.03
CA SER A 149 -15.46 -10.00 -0.38
C SER A 149 -15.64 -9.01 0.77
N ILE A 150 -15.88 -9.52 1.99
CA ILE A 150 -15.96 -8.69 3.20
C ILE A 150 -14.62 -8.01 3.49
N ILE A 151 -13.51 -8.76 3.43
CA ILE A 151 -12.16 -8.19 3.67
C ILE A 151 -11.85 -7.14 2.60
N LEU A 152 -12.08 -7.44 1.32
CA LEU A 152 -11.82 -6.55 0.21
C LEU A 152 -12.68 -5.28 0.31
N MET A 153 -13.98 -5.39 0.55
CA MET A 153 -14.88 -4.24 0.72
C MET A 153 -14.48 -3.40 1.94
N THR A 154 -14.04 -4.02 3.02
CA THR A 154 -13.55 -3.30 4.21
C THR A 154 -12.28 -2.52 3.89
N LEU A 155 -11.32 -3.13 3.21
CA LEU A 155 -10.06 -2.48 2.85
C LEU A 155 -10.26 -1.36 1.81
N VAL A 156 -11.09 -1.59 0.80
CA VAL A 156 -11.48 -0.58 -0.20
C VAL A 156 -12.25 0.55 0.47
N GLY A 157 -13.18 0.23 1.38
CA GLY A 157 -13.92 1.21 2.18
C GLY A 157 -12.98 2.09 3.01
N ILE A 158 -12.02 1.50 3.71
CA ILE A 158 -11.01 2.25 4.49
C ILE A 158 -10.16 3.14 3.57
N LEU A 159 -9.73 2.64 2.41
CA LEU A 159 -8.98 3.43 1.42
C LEU A 159 -9.80 4.62 0.88
N ILE A 160 -11.07 4.40 0.55
CA ILE A 160 -11.99 5.44 0.07
C ILE A 160 -12.24 6.47 1.16
N ILE A 161 -12.58 6.04 2.38
CA ILE A 161 -12.81 6.93 3.53
C ILE A 161 -11.56 7.77 3.76
N THR A 162 -10.37 7.17 3.78
CA THR A 162 -9.12 7.91 3.96
C THR A 162 -8.91 8.95 2.84
N ARG A 163 -9.19 8.60 1.57
CA ARG A 163 -9.11 9.52 0.43
C ARG A 163 -10.14 10.65 0.50
N VAL A 164 -11.37 10.35 0.89
CA VAL A 164 -12.48 11.30 0.98
C VAL A 164 -12.25 12.25 2.15
N SER A 165 -11.86 11.75 3.33
CA SER A 165 -11.52 12.56 4.49
C SER A 165 -10.37 13.52 4.19
N VAL A 166 -9.37 13.09 3.43
CA VAL A 166 -8.27 13.98 2.97
C VAL A 166 -8.79 15.08 2.04
N ARG A 167 -9.58 14.73 1.01
CA ARG A 167 -10.16 15.74 0.11
C ARG A 167 -11.08 16.72 0.83
N ALA A 168 -11.84 16.24 1.81
CA ALA A 168 -12.70 17.07 2.64
C ALA A 168 -11.88 18.03 3.51
N TYR A 169 -10.79 17.56 4.10
CA TYR A 169 -9.86 18.39 4.85
C TYR A 169 -9.19 19.46 3.97
N ASP A 170 -8.72 19.08 2.78
CA ASP A 170 -8.11 20.02 1.81
C ASP A 170 -9.11 21.09 1.34
N PHE A 171 -10.38 20.70 1.16
CA PHE A 171 -11.45 21.62 0.78
C PHE A 171 -11.77 22.61 1.91
N VAL A 172 -11.92 22.11 3.15
CA VAL A 172 -12.22 22.93 4.33
C VAL A 172 -11.07 23.88 4.65
N SER A 173 -9.82 23.41 4.61
CA SER A 173 -8.65 24.25 4.82
C SER A 173 -8.51 25.33 3.75
N SER A 174 -8.79 25.02 2.47
CA SER A 174 -8.87 26.03 1.39
C SER A 174 -9.92 27.12 1.66
N ILE A 175 -11.09 26.75 2.17
CA ILE A 175 -12.16 27.71 2.49
C ILE A 175 -11.76 28.58 3.68
N LEU A 176 -11.28 27.98 4.76
CA LEU A 176 -10.85 28.69 5.96
C LEU A 176 -9.65 29.60 5.70
N GLY A 177 -8.73 29.17 4.84
CA GLY A 177 -7.61 30.00 4.37
C GLY A 177 -8.08 31.27 3.64
N ARG A 178 -9.10 31.17 2.77
CA ARG A 178 -9.66 32.34 2.07
C ARG A 178 -10.40 33.30 3.00
N LEU A 179 -11.03 32.79 4.05
CA LEU A 179 -11.74 33.60 5.05
C LEU A 179 -10.80 34.37 5.98
N ARG A 180 -9.54 33.94 6.12
CA ARG A 180 -8.55 34.60 7.01
C ARG A 180 -7.93 35.87 6.41
N TYR A 181 -8.18 36.14 5.13
CA TYR A 181 -7.67 37.32 4.41
C TYR A 181 -8.75 38.39 4.11
N TRP A 182 -9.90 38.27 4.77
CA TRP A 182 -10.96 39.30 4.83
C TRP A 182 -11.13 39.76 6.28
#